data_AF-A0AAD5PQ32-F1
#
_entry.id   AF-A0AAD5PQ32-F1
#
_cell.length_a   1.000
_cell.length_b   1.000
_cell.length_c   1.000
_cell.angle_alpha   90.00
_cell.angle_beta   90.00
_cell.angle_gamma   90.00
#
_symmetry.space_group_name_H-M   'P 1'
#
loop_
_entity.id
_entity.type
_entity.pdbx_description
1 polymer ?
#
loop_
_entity_poly.entity_id
_entity_poly.type
_entity_poly.pdbx_seq_one_letter_code
_entity_poly.pdbx_strand_id
1 'polypeptide(L)'
;MTQWNQNIMNHLTLTLPNFQPQNSPAGNIYNNHSLLSAPLNIPSQSQKKMGNIQCSYGSELPHSNTSYQTSSSFKLPWEINSEVNSHSLPVAAERQREWLIISNQRKLDQDFLNSFVQTRMVSRSQSPLIKISRLGYSTKETEMLTSHLKVAEQLSESYQTPEGEHNLGQIKERIEINEQMIHYSTSKRIQEKMDKRKEKRKWIKRKKERRRKETEKAIHRREELSIIIDEQRDIFRRNELQCKKQQGARRTIEGLLSETRRKQSEIKRLRKLFNTLKELRSLRARSLESRCALFSQQEDTDHFNNTLDQLDSVLKSKSAEYEEEEKSLKLTMTDQPGTKSQEAIQ
;
A
#
# COMPACT_ATOMS: atom_id res chain seq x y z
N MET A 1 16.02 0.33 -48.27
CA MET A 1 16.20 1.72 -47.81
C MET A 1 15.19 1.95 -46.70
N THR A 2 15.50 2.14 -45.42
CA THR A 2 16.76 2.45 -44.72
C THR A 2 16.50 2.05 -43.26
N GLN A 3 17.43 1.26 -42.68
CA GLN A 3 17.48 0.96 -41.24
C GLN A 3 17.93 2.21 -40.46
N TRP A 4 17.46 2.36 -39.22
CA TRP A 4 18.06 3.10 -38.08
C TRP A 4 17.02 3.07 -36.94
N ASN A 5 17.28 2.81 -35.67
CA ASN A 5 18.49 2.49 -34.92
C ASN A 5 18.01 1.92 -33.57
N GLN A 6 18.41 0.70 -33.22
CA GLN A 6 18.31 0.15 -31.86
C GLN A 6 19.69 0.29 -31.23
N ASN A 7 19.84 1.08 -30.16
CA ASN A 7 20.76 0.75 -29.06
C ASN A 7 20.67 1.74 -27.89
N ILE A 8 21.22 1.30 -26.76
CA ILE A 8 21.46 2.01 -25.50
C ILE A 8 20.33 1.82 -24.50
N MET A 9 20.50 0.85 -23.59
CA MET A 9 20.42 1.02 -22.13
C MET A 9 20.67 -0.33 -21.45
N ASN A 10 21.92 -0.78 -21.49
CA ASN A 10 22.48 -1.71 -20.51
C ASN A 10 23.72 -1.03 -19.90
N HIS A 11 24.00 -1.35 -18.64
CA HIS A 11 25.14 -0.93 -17.80
C HIS A 11 24.95 0.33 -16.95
N LEU A 12 24.24 0.17 -15.82
CA LEU A 12 24.55 0.92 -14.59
C LEU A 12 24.67 -0.07 -13.42
N THR A 13 25.82 -0.74 -13.34
CA THR A 13 26.36 -1.30 -12.11
C THR A 13 26.88 -0.16 -11.24
N LEU A 14 26.08 0.29 -10.28
CA LEU A 14 26.55 1.21 -9.23
C LEU A 14 27.28 0.39 -8.16
N THR A 15 28.60 0.37 -8.28
CA THR A 15 29.54 0.02 -7.21
C THR A 15 29.45 1.06 -6.10
N LEU A 16 29.06 0.64 -4.90
CA LEU A 16 29.19 1.47 -3.69
C LEU A 16 30.67 1.61 -3.31
N PRO A 17 31.16 2.82 -2.96
CA PRO A 17 32.51 2.98 -2.44
C PRO A 17 32.58 2.50 -0.98
N ASN A 18 33.59 1.66 -0.75
CA ASN A 18 34.06 1.15 0.52
C ASN A 18 34.73 2.30 1.30
N PHE A 19 34.17 2.70 2.45
CA PHE A 19 34.80 3.66 3.36
C PHE A 19 35.35 2.91 4.58
N GLN A 20 36.67 2.69 4.59
CA GLN A 20 37.44 2.42 5.81
C GLN A 20 37.74 3.75 6.53
N PRO A 21 37.60 3.82 7.86
CA PRO A 21 38.12 4.96 8.63
C PRO A 21 39.57 4.71 9.05
N GLN A 22 40.47 5.62 8.67
CA GLN A 22 41.80 5.72 9.27
C GLN A 22 41.80 6.66 10.49
N ASN A 23 42.61 6.24 11.45
CA ASN A 23 42.99 6.82 12.74
C ASN A 23 43.32 8.34 12.79
N SER A 24 42.70 9.05 13.76
CA SER A 24 43.22 10.01 14.78
C SER A 24 44.07 11.26 14.37
N PRO A 25 44.29 12.32 15.21
CA PRO A 25 44.02 12.47 16.67
C PRO A 25 43.47 13.84 17.21
N ALA A 26 43.04 13.80 18.48
CA ALA A 26 43.21 14.78 19.59
C ALA A 26 42.64 16.24 19.59
N GLY A 27 41.91 16.53 20.68
CA GLY A 27 41.78 17.84 21.38
C GLY A 27 40.67 18.78 20.89
N ASN A 28 39.84 19.47 21.69
CA ASN A 28 39.79 19.73 23.12
C ASN A 28 38.39 20.35 23.46
N ILE A 29 37.73 19.82 24.49
CA ILE A 29 36.91 20.46 25.57
C ILE A 29 35.98 21.67 25.25
N TYR A 30 34.65 21.51 25.44
CA TYR A 30 33.84 22.04 26.57
C TYR A 30 32.31 21.94 26.35
N ASN A 31 31.65 21.43 27.40
CA ASN A 31 30.33 21.77 27.94
C ASN A 31 29.01 21.35 27.26
N ASN A 32 28.31 20.47 28.01
CA ASN A 32 26.92 20.55 28.45
C ASN A 32 25.84 20.73 27.37
N HIS A 33 25.03 19.69 27.14
CA HIS A 33 23.64 19.69 27.61
C HIS A 33 23.03 18.28 27.53
N SER A 34 22.55 17.83 28.69
CA SER A 34 21.75 16.64 28.91
C SER A 34 20.37 16.80 28.26
N LEU A 35 20.02 15.92 27.31
CA LEU A 35 18.63 15.67 26.92
C LEU A 35 18.44 14.17 26.68
N LEU A 36 17.63 13.59 27.57
CA LEU A 36 17.16 12.21 27.57
C LEU A 36 16.54 11.82 26.22
N SER A 37 17.06 10.75 25.64
CA SER A 37 16.47 10.04 24.51
C SER A 37 15.64 8.88 25.06
N ALA A 38 14.36 8.82 24.73
CA ALA A 38 13.50 7.67 25.01
C ALA A 38 13.79 6.53 24.01
N PRO A 39 13.98 5.28 24.46
CA PRO A 39 14.25 4.17 23.56
C PRO A 39 12.96 3.62 22.92
N LEU A 40 13.02 3.38 21.60
CA LEU A 40 12.07 2.60 20.84
C LEU A 40 12.06 1.15 21.33
N ASN A 41 10.86 0.63 21.62
CA ASN A 41 10.64 -0.76 21.99
C ASN A 41 10.18 -1.53 20.74
N ILE A 42 11.06 -2.38 20.20
CA ILE A 42 10.78 -3.30 19.09
C ILE A 42 10.64 -4.71 19.69
N PRO A 43 9.49 -5.39 19.60
CA PRO A 43 9.41 -6.79 20.01
C PRO A 43 10.07 -7.69 18.95
N SER A 44 11.04 -8.46 19.41
CA SER A 44 11.82 -9.44 18.66
C SER A 44 11.01 -10.65 18.20
N GLN A 45 11.36 -11.13 17.01
CA GLN A 45 10.95 -12.39 16.39
C GLN A 45 11.07 -13.60 17.33
N SER A 46 9.97 -14.34 17.50
CA SER A 46 9.98 -15.70 18.04
C SER A 46 10.32 -16.70 16.92
N GLN A 47 11.47 -17.35 17.05
CA GLN A 47 11.87 -18.52 16.28
C GLN A 47 10.92 -19.70 16.58
N LYS A 48 10.22 -20.22 15.56
CA LYS A 48 9.55 -21.51 15.67
C LYS A 48 10.50 -22.61 15.22
N LYS A 49 10.82 -23.50 16.17
CA LYS A 49 11.59 -24.74 16.02
C LYS A 49 10.95 -25.63 14.96
N MET A 50 11.77 -26.13 14.04
CA MET A 50 11.47 -27.28 13.19
C MET A 50 11.53 -28.55 14.05
N GLY A 51 10.41 -29.26 14.15
CA GLY A 51 10.34 -30.58 14.78
C GLY A 51 10.65 -31.67 13.75
N ASN A 52 11.68 -32.46 14.03
CA ASN A 52 11.94 -33.74 13.40
C ASN A 52 10.79 -34.72 13.70
N ILE A 53 10.27 -35.38 12.67
CA ILE A 53 9.48 -36.60 12.83
C ILE A 53 10.28 -37.72 12.18
N GLN A 54 10.74 -38.64 13.03
CA GLN A 54 11.37 -39.89 12.65
C GLN A 54 10.37 -40.79 11.92
N CYS A 55 10.82 -41.37 10.81
CA CYS A 55 10.21 -42.55 10.21
C CYS A 55 10.43 -43.78 11.12
N SER A 56 9.37 -44.55 11.34
CA SER A 56 9.45 -45.95 11.77
C SER A 56 8.57 -46.81 10.86
N TYR A 57 9.20 -47.81 10.25
CA TYR A 57 8.62 -48.85 9.39
C TYR A 57 8.16 -50.06 10.21
N GLY A 58 7.18 -50.82 9.68
CA GLY A 58 6.82 -52.19 10.11
C GLY A 58 5.41 -52.29 10.70
N SER A 59 4.37 -52.60 9.92
CA SER A 59 3.92 -53.92 9.41
C SER A 59 3.18 -54.75 10.46
N GLU A 60 1.86 -54.92 10.26
CA GLU A 60 1.11 -56.20 10.22
C GLU A 60 -0.41 -55.98 10.47
N LEU A 61 -1.20 -56.41 9.48
CA LEU A 61 -2.65 -56.71 9.53
C LEU A 61 -2.81 -58.19 9.95
N PRO A 62 -4.02 -58.77 10.08
CA PRO A 62 -5.37 -58.21 10.25
C PRO A 62 -6.13 -58.87 11.42
N HIS A 63 -7.24 -58.30 11.92
CA HIS A 63 -8.40 -59.10 12.34
C HIS A 63 -9.70 -58.27 12.34
N SER A 64 -10.70 -58.89 11.73
CA SER A 64 -12.12 -58.60 11.76
C SER A 64 -12.68 -58.41 13.18
N ASN A 65 -13.61 -57.45 13.35
CA ASN A 65 -14.91 -57.73 13.97
C ASN A 65 -15.89 -56.57 13.81
N THR A 66 -16.98 -56.91 13.13
CA THR A 66 -18.24 -56.19 13.04
C THR A 66 -18.93 -56.25 14.40
N SER A 67 -19.19 -55.10 15.02
CA SER A 67 -20.08 -54.99 16.18
C SER A 67 -21.01 -53.81 15.99
N TYR A 68 -22.26 -54.14 15.68
CA TYR A 68 -23.39 -53.22 15.74
C TYR A 68 -23.62 -52.80 17.19
N GLN A 69 -23.47 -51.51 17.48
CA GLN A 69 -24.12 -50.90 18.63
C GLN A 69 -25.21 -49.93 18.14
N THR A 70 -26.43 -50.44 18.17
CA THR A 70 -27.66 -49.65 18.22
C THR A 70 -27.68 -48.83 19.50
N SER A 71 -27.31 -47.56 19.41
CA SER A 71 -27.65 -46.55 20.43
C SER A 71 -28.70 -45.63 19.84
N SER A 72 -29.95 -46.04 20.00
CA SER A 72 -31.13 -45.20 19.85
C SER A 72 -31.04 -44.06 20.86
N SER A 73 -30.76 -42.86 20.38
CA SER A 73 -31.06 -41.60 21.06
C SER A 73 -31.73 -40.69 20.05
N PHE A 74 -33.03 -40.92 19.83
CA PHE A 74 -33.92 -39.96 19.19
C PHE A 74 -33.93 -38.68 20.04
N LYS A 75 -33.15 -37.67 19.64
CA LYS A 75 -33.34 -36.29 20.09
C LYS A 75 -34.31 -35.61 19.13
N LEU A 76 -35.34 -34.98 19.69
CA LEU A 76 -36.37 -34.28 18.94
C LEU A 76 -35.79 -33.01 18.29
N PRO A 77 -36.27 -32.58 17.10
CA PRO A 77 -35.67 -31.50 16.31
C PRO A 77 -35.63 -30.10 16.95
N TRP A 78 -36.29 -29.90 18.10
CA TRP A 78 -36.39 -28.59 18.76
C TRP A 78 -35.43 -28.41 19.95
N GLU A 79 -34.71 -29.45 20.38
CA GLU A 79 -33.77 -29.39 21.51
C GLU A 79 -32.33 -28.95 21.15
N ILE A 80 -32.07 -28.55 19.90
CA ILE A 80 -30.73 -28.10 19.46
C ILE A 80 -30.51 -26.58 19.67
N ASN A 81 -31.53 -25.81 20.06
CA ASN A 81 -31.45 -24.34 20.02
C ASN A 81 -31.15 -23.61 21.35
N SER A 82 -30.71 -24.30 22.42
CA SER A 82 -30.44 -23.60 23.71
C SER A 82 -28.98 -23.52 24.16
N GLU A 83 -28.03 -24.16 23.47
CA GLU A 83 -26.61 -24.14 23.90
C GLU A 83 -25.64 -23.45 22.92
N VAL A 84 -26.15 -22.73 21.92
CA VAL A 84 -25.32 -21.96 20.99
C VAL A 84 -25.84 -20.53 20.89
N ASN A 85 -25.62 -19.73 21.94
CA ASN A 85 -25.72 -18.28 21.82
C ASN A 85 -24.61 -17.54 22.59
N SER A 86 -23.38 -18.02 22.43
CA SER A 86 -22.15 -17.29 22.75
C SER A 86 -21.25 -17.14 21.52
N HIS A 87 -21.85 -17.07 20.32
CA HIS A 87 -21.13 -16.68 19.13
C HIS A 87 -21.10 -15.15 19.02
N SER A 88 -19.94 -14.62 19.41
CA SER A 88 -19.33 -13.43 18.84
C SER A 88 -19.88 -13.11 17.45
N LEU A 89 -20.51 -11.95 17.31
CA LEU A 89 -20.87 -11.37 16.02
C LEU A 89 -19.66 -11.46 15.08
N PRO A 90 -19.86 -11.75 13.78
CA PRO A 90 -18.75 -11.81 12.84
C PRO A 90 -18.05 -10.45 12.84
N VAL A 91 -16.78 -10.44 13.23
CA VAL A 91 -15.88 -9.27 13.36
C VAL A 91 -15.93 -8.32 12.14
N ALA A 92 -16.36 -8.81 10.98
CA ALA A 92 -16.59 -8.01 9.77
C ALA A 92 -17.79 -7.04 9.87
N ALA A 93 -18.87 -7.41 10.56
CA ALA A 93 -20.06 -6.57 10.71
C ALA A 93 -19.84 -5.44 11.72
N GLU A 94 -19.07 -5.68 12.79
CA GLU A 94 -18.66 -4.65 13.73
C GLU A 94 -17.74 -3.61 13.09
N ARG A 95 -16.76 -4.04 12.29
CA ARG A 95 -15.91 -3.10 11.53
C ARG A 95 -16.67 -2.21 10.57
N GLN A 96 -17.70 -2.74 9.89
CA GLN A 96 -18.54 -1.93 9.01
C GLN A 96 -19.34 -0.89 9.80
N ARG A 97 -19.88 -1.28 10.97
CA ARG A 97 -20.61 -0.38 11.85
C ARG A 97 -19.72 0.72 12.42
N GLU A 98 -18.51 0.38 12.87
CA GLU A 98 -17.51 1.36 13.32
C GLU A 98 -17.11 2.33 12.22
N TRP A 99 -16.90 1.83 10.98
CA TRP A 99 -16.56 2.69 9.85
C TRP A 99 -17.68 3.68 9.51
N LEU A 100 -18.94 3.24 9.57
CA LEU A 100 -20.12 4.11 9.40
C LEU A 100 -20.22 5.18 10.49
N ILE A 101 -19.96 4.83 11.75
CA ILE A 101 -19.95 5.77 12.88
C ILE A 101 -18.85 6.82 12.69
N ILE A 102 -17.63 6.40 12.34
CA ILE A 102 -16.49 7.30 12.10
C ILE A 102 -16.77 8.21 10.90
N SER A 103 -17.36 7.69 9.84
CA SER A 103 -17.71 8.46 8.64
C SER A 103 -18.76 9.53 8.92
N ASN A 104 -19.80 9.20 9.69
CA ASN A 104 -20.80 10.17 10.11
C ASN A 104 -20.22 11.23 11.06
N GLN A 105 -19.34 10.85 11.99
CA GLN A 105 -18.67 11.82 12.86
C GLN A 105 -17.81 12.80 12.05
N ARG A 106 -17.07 12.32 11.04
CA ARG A 106 -16.28 13.20 10.17
C ARG A 106 -17.14 14.20 9.39
N LYS A 107 -18.35 13.82 8.97
CA LYS A 107 -19.28 14.75 8.31
C LYS A 107 -19.74 15.85 9.28
N LEU A 108 -20.14 15.46 10.49
CA LEU A 108 -20.55 16.42 11.53
C LEU A 108 -19.40 17.38 11.89
N ASP A 109 -18.18 16.88 12.02
CA ASP A 109 -16.99 17.70 12.29
C ASP A 109 -16.70 18.67 11.13
N GLN A 110 -16.88 18.22 9.89
CA GLN A 110 -16.68 19.06 8.71
C GLN A 110 -17.75 20.15 8.60
N ASP A 111 -19.00 19.84 8.89
CA ASP A 111 -20.10 20.81 8.92
C ASP A 111 -19.91 21.83 10.05
N PHE A 112 -19.45 21.39 11.22
CA PHE A 112 -19.05 22.27 12.32
C PHE A 112 -17.92 23.22 11.92
N LEU A 113 -16.86 22.70 11.28
CA LEU A 113 -15.73 23.51 10.81
C LEU A 113 -16.16 24.51 9.74
N ASN A 114 -17.01 24.10 8.79
CA ASN A 114 -17.54 24.97 7.75
C ASN A 114 -18.39 26.10 8.35
N SER A 115 -19.27 25.77 9.29
CA SER A 115 -20.07 26.75 10.04
C SER A 115 -19.17 27.69 10.84
N PHE A 116 -18.23 27.16 11.62
CA PHE A 116 -17.30 27.94 12.43
C PHE A 116 -16.44 28.91 11.61
N VAL A 117 -15.94 28.45 10.45
CA VAL A 117 -15.17 29.28 9.52
C VAL A 117 -16.05 30.36 8.91
N GLN A 118 -17.28 30.05 8.50
CA GLN A 118 -18.22 31.05 7.98
C GLN A 118 -18.58 32.09 9.06
N THR A 119 -18.90 31.68 10.28
CA THR A 119 -19.23 32.59 11.38
C THR A 119 -18.05 33.51 11.74
N ARG A 120 -16.80 33.02 11.65
CA ARG A 120 -15.60 33.85 11.90
C ARG A 120 -15.12 34.68 10.70
N MET A 121 -15.40 34.26 9.47
CA MET A 121 -14.95 34.97 8.27
C MET A 121 -15.88 36.12 7.88
N VAL A 122 -17.18 36.04 8.20
CA VAL A 122 -18.16 37.12 7.93
C VAL A 122 -17.84 38.40 8.72
N SER A 123 -17.09 38.34 9.82
CA SER A 123 -16.71 39.53 10.61
C SER A 123 -15.42 40.23 10.15
N ARG A 124 -14.76 39.78 9.07
CA ARG A 124 -13.40 40.25 8.70
C ARG A 124 -13.33 41.18 7.48
N SER A 125 -14.44 41.44 6.79
CA SER A 125 -14.49 42.34 5.63
C SER A 125 -14.53 43.83 5.99
N GLN A 126 -14.60 44.20 7.28
CA GLN A 126 -14.45 45.58 7.73
C GLN A 126 -13.38 45.69 8.83
N SER A 127 -12.11 45.61 8.44
CA SER A 127 -11.00 45.88 9.36
C SER A 127 -10.88 47.40 9.61
N PRO A 128 -11.09 47.90 10.84
CA PRO A 128 -10.86 49.31 11.19
C PRO A 128 -9.39 49.58 11.54
N LEU A 129 -8.45 48.69 11.23
CA LEU A 129 -7.07 48.84 11.71
C LEU A 129 -6.31 50.03 11.08
N ILE A 130 -6.72 50.51 9.91
CA ILE A 130 -6.10 51.69 9.29
C ILE A 130 -6.63 52.99 9.92
N LYS A 131 -7.87 52.99 10.45
CA LYS A 131 -8.45 54.14 11.16
C LYS A 131 -7.89 54.27 12.58
N ILE A 132 -7.57 53.16 13.26
CA ILE A 132 -7.09 53.16 14.65
C ILE A 132 -5.70 53.80 14.79
N SER A 133 -4.81 53.66 13.80
CA SER A 133 -3.50 54.32 13.87
C SER A 133 -3.59 55.83 13.70
N ARG A 134 -4.47 56.35 12.82
CA ARG A 134 -4.72 57.80 12.69
C ARG A 134 -5.43 58.37 13.91
N LEU A 135 -6.40 57.63 14.46
CA LEU A 135 -7.08 58.01 15.70
C LEU A 135 -6.09 58.06 16.87
N GLY A 136 -5.18 57.10 16.99
CA GLY A 136 -4.20 57.03 18.08
C GLY A 136 -3.16 58.17 18.10
N TYR A 137 -2.80 58.74 16.94
CA TYR A 137 -1.97 59.96 16.91
C TYR A 137 -2.79 61.20 17.25
N SER A 138 -4.01 61.31 16.71
CA SER A 138 -4.91 62.43 17.00
C SER A 138 -5.34 62.46 18.47
N THR A 139 -5.63 61.31 19.08
CA THR A 139 -6.00 61.23 20.51
C THR A 139 -4.84 61.58 21.42
N LYS A 140 -3.61 61.17 21.08
CA LYS A 140 -2.42 61.57 21.84
C LYS A 140 -2.14 63.06 21.73
N GLU A 141 -2.32 63.62 20.54
CA GLU A 141 -2.18 65.05 20.31
C GLU A 141 -3.25 65.83 21.08
N THR A 142 -4.51 65.38 21.05
CA THR A 142 -5.59 66.01 21.82
C THR A 142 -5.43 65.84 23.34
N GLU A 143 -4.94 64.69 23.81
CA GLU A 143 -4.60 64.47 25.23
C GLU A 143 -3.45 65.39 25.66
N MET A 144 -2.44 65.58 24.81
CA MET A 144 -1.36 66.54 25.06
C MET A 144 -1.88 67.98 25.13
N LEU A 145 -2.67 68.41 24.14
CA LEU A 145 -3.24 69.75 24.11
C LEU A 145 -4.20 70.01 25.28
N THR A 146 -5.04 69.05 25.63
CA THR A 146 -5.92 69.17 26.80
C THR A 146 -5.15 69.17 28.12
N SER A 147 -4.05 68.42 28.22
CA SER A 147 -3.15 68.51 29.38
C SER A 147 -2.45 69.87 29.45
N HIS A 148 -2.01 70.42 28.31
CA HIS A 148 -1.38 71.75 28.23
C HIS A 148 -2.38 72.87 28.57
N LEU A 149 -3.63 72.76 28.08
CA LEU A 149 -4.70 73.70 28.40
C LEU A 149 -5.08 73.66 29.89
N LYS A 150 -5.22 72.47 30.49
CA LYS A 150 -5.46 72.34 31.93
C LYS A 150 -4.34 72.95 32.76
N VAL A 151 -3.09 72.78 32.32
CA VAL A 151 -1.92 73.39 32.94
C VAL A 151 -1.94 74.92 32.80
N ALA A 152 -2.31 75.44 31.62
CA ALA A 152 -2.44 76.87 31.37
C ALA A 152 -3.59 77.51 32.18
N GLU A 153 -4.70 76.80 32.34
CA GLU A 153 -5.87 77.21 33.13
C GLU A 153 -5.52 77.26 34.63
N GLN A 154 -4.84 76.24 35.16
CA GLN A 154 -4.31 76.23 36.53
C GLN A 154 -3.24 77.30 36.77
N LEU A 155 -2.42 77.62 35.77
CA LEU A 155 -1.51 78.78 35.79
C LEU A 155 -2.29 80.09 35.91
N SER A 156 -3.39 80.26 35.18
CA SER A 156 -4.19 81.47 35.23
C SER A 156 -4.92 81.68 36.57
N GLU A 157 -5.40 80.61 37.22
CA GLU A 157 -6.05 80.65 38.53
C GLU A 157 -5.06 80.90 39.67
N SER A 158 -3.83 80.38 39.57
CA SER A 158 -2.78 80.58 40.59
C SER A 158 -2.21 82.01 40.61
N TYR A 159 -2.32 82.79 39.53
CA TYR A 159 -1.99 84.23 39.52
C TYR A 159 -3.01 85.09 40.29
N GLN A 160 -4.18 84.57 40.64
CA GLN A 160 -5.27 85.32 41.30
C GLN A 160 -5.40 85.06 42.80
N THR A 161 -4.61 84.13 43.38
CA THR A 161 -4.72 83.73 44.79
C THR A 161 -3.39 83.92 45.56
N PRO A 162 -3.41 84.34 46.84
CA PRO A 162 -2.20 84.68 47.62
C PRO A 162 -1.35 83.47 48.04
N GLU A 163 -1.81 82.23 47.81
CA GLU A 163 -1.02 80.99 47.95
C GLU A 163 -0.35 80.56 46.61
N GLY A 164 -0.35 81.46 45.61
CA GLY A 164 0.02 81.17 44.22
C GLY A 164 1.41 80.59 44.01
N GLU A 165 2.40 80.90 44.85
CA GLU A 165 3.79 80.45 44.67
C GLU A 165 3.96 78.93 44.76
N HIS A 166 3.25 78.26 45.68
CA HIS A 166 3.39 76.81 45.86
C HIS A 166 2.71 76.02 44.71
N ASN A 167 1.57 76.52 44.23
CA ASN A 167 0.85 75.95 43.10
C ASN A 167 1.59 76.16 41.77
N LEU A 168 2.20 77.33 41.57
CA LEU A 168 3.11 77.60 40.44
C LEU A 168 4.30 76.63 40.40
N GLY A 169 4.87 76.29 41.57
CA GLY A 169 5.94 75.30 41.69
C GLY A 169 5.54 73.91 41.18
N GLN A 170 4.37 73.41 41.61
CA GLN A 170 3.86 72.09 41.18
C GLN A 170 3.47 72.06 39.70
N ILE A 171 2.95 73.16 39.16
CA ILE A 171 2.61 73.26 37.73
C ILE A 171 3.88 73.28 36.88
N LYS A 172 4.92 74.01 37.31
CA LYS A 172 6.22 74.03 36.63
C LYS A 172 6.89 72.66 36.63
N GLU A 173 6.83 71.93 37.75
CA GLU A 173 7.33 70.55 37.85
C GLU A 173 6.58 69.60 36.89
N ARG A 174 5.25 69.74 36.78
CA ARG A 174 4.45 68.94 35.81
C ARG A 174 4.79 69.24 34.36
N ILE A 175 5.05 70.50 34.00
CA ILE A 175 5.50 70.90 32.66
C ILE A 175 6.86 70.26 32.38
N GLU A 176 7.80 70.37 33.32
CA GLU A 176 9.16 69.83 33.19
C GLU A 176 9.15 68.30 33.04
N ILE A 177 8.34 67.58 33.83
CA ILE A 177 8.15 66.13 33.69
C ILE A 177 7.60 65.78 32.30
N ASN A 178 6.66 66.57 31.76
CA ASN A 178 6.05 66.32 30.46
C ASN A 178 7.05 66.57 29.32
N GLU A 179 7.87 67.63 29.42
CA GLU A 179 8.96 67.92 28.49
C GLU A 179 10.02 66.82 28.52
N GLN A 180 10.39 66.33 29.71
CA GLN A 180 11.30 65.19 29.85
C GLN A 180 10.71 63.92 29.22
N MET A 181 9.43 63.61 29.43
CA MET A 181 8.76 62.48 28.77
C MET A 181 8.79 62.60 27.24
N ILE A 182 8.50 63.78 26.69
CA ILE A 182 8.55 64.03 25.25
C ILE A 182 9.99 63.81 24.75
N HIS A 183 10.99 64.34 25.44
CA HIS A 183 12.41 64.15 25.12
C HIS A 183 12.85 62.67 25.18
N TYR A 184 12.36 61.89 26.15
CA TYR A 184 12.62 60.44 26.20
C TYR A 184 11.88 59.68 25.10
N SER A 185 10.67 60.08 24.74
CA SER A 185 9.89 59.44 23.68
C SER A 185 10.44 59.72 22.27
N THR A 186 11.03 60.90 22.06
CA THR A 186 11.73 61.31 20.83
C THR A 186 13.22 60.97 20.85
N SER A 187 13.73 60.49 21.99
CA SER A 187 15.13 60.08 22.13
C SER A 187 15.46 59.03 21.09
N LYS A 188 16.38 59.40 20.19
CA LYS A 188 16.90 58.55 19.10
C LYS A 188 17.26 57.15 19.60
N ARG A 189 17.84 57.04 20.81
CA ARG A 189 18.23 55.77 21.44
C ARG A 189 17.05 54.86 21.78
N ILE A 190 15.91 55.42 22.20
CA ILE A 190 14.70 54.65 22.53
C ILE A 190 14.00 54.21 21.24
N GLN A 191 13.92 55.09 20.24
CA GLN A 191 13.37 54.77 18.93
C GLN A 191 14.16 53.67 18.22
N GLU A 192 15.49 53.73 18.23
CA GLU A 192 16.36 52.68 17.68
C GLU A 192 16.14 51.32 18.37
N LYS A 193 15.96 51.29 19.70
CA LYS A 193 15.64 50.06 20.44
C LYS A 193 14.27 49.51 20.02
N MET A 194 13.29 50.37 19.81
CA MET A 194 11.97 49.99 19.34
C MET A 194 12.00 49.43 17.91
N ASP A 195 12.76 50.03 17.01
CA ASP A 195 12.89 49.56 15.64
C ASP A 195 13.67 48.25 15.55
N LYS A 196 14.73 48.07 16.36
CA LYS A 196 15.40 46.77 16.53
C LYS A 196 14.42 45.67 17.00
N ARG A 197 13.52 45.99 17.93
CA ARG A 197 12.48 45.05 18.39
C ARG A 197 11.47 44.73 17.28
N LYS A 198 11.02 45.73 16.51
CA LYS A 198 10.13 45.53 15.36
C LYS A 198 10.79 44.65 14.30
N GLU A 199 12.05 44.90 13.95
CA GLU A 199 12.77 44.10 12.96
C GLU A 199 12.99 42.66 13.45
N LYS A 200 13.35 42.47 14.74
CA LYS A 200 13.42 41.13 15.34
C LYS A 200 12.08 40.39 15.22
N ARG A 201 10.95 41.04 15.51
CA ARG A 201 9.61 40.44 15.35
C ARG A 201 9.31 40.07 13.89
N LYS A 202 9.64 40.95 12.94
CA LYS A 202 9.49 40.68 11.49
C LYS A 202 10.35 39.49 11.06
N TRP A 203 11.60 39.43 11.50
CA TRP A 203 12.52 38.33 11.22
C TRP A 203 12.02 37.00 11.79
N ILE A 204 11.56 36.97 13.04
CA ILE A 204 10.96 35.76 13.65
C ILE A 204 9.75 35.29 12.83
N LYS A 205 8.87 36.22 12.42
CA LYS A 205 7.70 35.89 11.59
C LYS A 205 8.13 35.29 10.24
N ARG A 206 9.10 35.90 9.55
CA ARG A 206 9.67 35.39 8.30
C ARG A 206 10.30 34.01 8.48
N LYS A 207 11.04 33.78 9.58
CA LYS A 207 11.67 32.50 9.90
C LYS A 207 10.63 31.40 10.15
N LYS A 208 9.57 31.70 10.90
CA LYS A 208 8.45 30.76 11.15
C LYS A 208 7.74 30.40 9.85
N GLU A 209 7.48 31.39 9.01
CA GLU A 209 6.84 31.19 7.70
C GLU A 209 7.70 30.35 6.77
N ARG A 210 9.02 30.59 6.73
CA ARG A 210 9.95 29.78 5.93
C ARG A 210 9.93 28.31 6.37
N ARG A 211 10.03 28.05 7.68
CA ARG A 211 9.95 26.69 8.23
C ARG A 211 8.64 26.00 7.88
N ARG A 212 7.52 26.72 7.98
CA ARG A 212 6.20 26.20 7.61
C ARG A 212 6.16 25.78 6.14
N LYS A 213 6.64 26.64 5.22
CA LYS A 213 6.70 26.31 3.79
C LYS A 213 7.64 25.13 3.50
N GLU A 214 8.77 25.04 4.20
CA GLU A 214 9.69 23.90 4.09
C GLU A 214 9.01 22.59 4.53
N THR A 215 8.29 22.61 5.66
CA THR A 215 7.55 21.43 6.13
C THR A 215 6.40 21.04 5.20
N GLU A 216 5.64 22.00 4.67
CA GLU A 216 4.55 21.74 3.73
C GLU A 216 5.10 21.13 2.43
N LYS A 217 6.22 21.65 1.90
CA LYS A 217 6.90 21.06 0.74
C LYS A 217 7.40 19.63 1.01
N ALA A 218 7.95 19.38 2.20
CA ALA A 218 8.43 18.05 2.56
C ALA A 218 7.27 17.04 2.68
N ILE A 219 6.13 17.46 3.23
CA ILE A 219 4.92 16.64 3.31
C ILE A 219 4.40 16.33 1.90
N HIS A 220 4.24 17.35 1.05
CA HIS A 220 3.77 17.16 -0.33
C HIS A 220 4.67 16.21 -1.12
N ARG A 221 6.00 16.38 -1.02
CA ARG A 221 6.96 15.48 -1.67
C ARG A 221 6.85 14.04 -1.15
N ARG A 222 6.57 13.85 0.14
CA ARG A 222 6.38 12.52 0.72
C ARG A 222 5.09 11.88 0.21
N GLU A 223 4.02 12.65 0.07
CA GLU A 223 2.74 12.19 -0.49
C GLU A 223 2.91 11.77 -1.96
N GLU A 224 3.57 12.59 -2.78
CA GLU A 224 3.90 12.25 -4.17
C GLU A 224 4.72 10.95 -4.27
N LEU A 225 5.76 10.81 -3.45
CA LEU A 225 6.56 9.59 -3.42
C LEU A 225 5.76 8.37 -2.96
N SER A 226 4.83 8.54 -2.02
CA SER A 226 3.94 7.47 -1.57
C SER A 226 3.05 6.97 -2.71
N ILE A 227 2.49 7.90 -3.49
CA ILE A 227 1.66 7.56 -4.66
C ILE A 227 2.49 6.76 -5.67
N ILE A 228 3.69 7.23 -6.00
CA ILE A 228 4.59 6.54 -6.94
C ILE A 228 4.94 5.13 -6.43
N ILE A 229 5.22 4.98 -5.14
CA ILE A 229 5.53 3.67 -4.54
C ILE A 229 4.31 2.73 -4.65
N ASP A 230 3.11 3.23 -4.37
CA ASP A 230 1.91 2.42 -4.43
C ASP A 230 1.54 2.05 -5.88
N GLU A 231 1.72 2.96 -6.83
CA GLU A 231 1.59 2.68 -8.27
C GLU A 231 2.57 1.60 -8.73
N GLN A 232 3.84 1.69 -8.32
CA GLN A 232 4.86 0.68 -8.65
C GLN A 232 4.53 -0.69 -8.02
N ARG A 233 4.06 -0.71 -6.78
CA ARG A 233 3.59 -1.93 -6.11
C ARG A 233 2.41 -2.54 -6.84
N ASP A 234 1.48 -1.72 -7.31
CA ASP A 234 0.34 -2.15 -8.11
C ASP A 234 0.76 -2.74 -9.45
N ILE A 235 1.68 -2.09 -10.16
CA ILE A 235 2.24 -2.61 -11.41
C ILE A 235 2.91 -3.96 -11.16
N PHE A 236 3.73 -4.07 -10.10
CA PHE A 236 4.38 -5.33 -9.74
C PHE A 236 3.37 -6.43 -9.43
N ARG A 237 2.34 -6.14 -8.62
CA ARG A 237 1.26 -7.09 -8.30
C ARG A 237 0.50 -7.55 -9.55
N ARG A 238 0.18 -6.63 -10.47
CA ARG A 238 -0.49 -6.97 -11.73
C ARG A 238 0.39 -7.87 -12.61
N ASN A 239 1.68 -7.55 -12.73
CA ASN A 239 2.64 -8.34 -13.49
C ASN A 239 2.82 -9.75 -12.89
N GLU A 240 2.92 -9.86 -11.56
CA GLU A 240 3.02 -11.14 -10.86
C GLU A 240 1.76 -11.99 -11.08
N LEU A 241 0.57 -11.38 -10.97
CA LEU A 241 -0.70 -12.06 -11.23
C LEU A 241 -0.81 -12.51 -12.69
N GLN A 242 -0.36 -11.70 -13.64
CA GLN A 242 -0.34 -12.04 -15.05
C GLN A 242 0.63 -13.20 -15.33
N CYS A 243 1.83 -13.18 -14.74
CA CYS A 243 2.79 -14.28 -14.83
C CYS A 243 2.19 -15.58 -14.26
N LYS A 244 1.53 -15.53 -13.09
CA LYS A 244 0.87 -16.69 -12.50
C LYS A 244 -0.25 -17.23 -13.39
N LYS A 245 -1.05 -16.35 -14.01
CA LYS A 245 -2.10 -16.74 -14.96
C LYS A 245 -1.50 -17.41 -16.21
N GLN A 246 -0.44 -16.84 -16.78
CA GLN A 246 0.24 -17.42 -17.94
C GLN A 246 0.87 -18.78 -17.60
N GLN A 247 1.55 -18.89 -16.45
CA GLN A 247 2.13 -20.15 -15.99
C GLN A 247 1.04 -21.21 -15.74
N GLY A 248 -0.09 -20.83 -15.15
CA GLY A 248 -1.24 -21.70 -14.96
C GLY A 248 -1.79 -22.22 -16.29
N ALA A 249 -1.98 -21.33 -17.27
CA ALA A 249 -2.43 -21.71 -18.61
C ALA A 249 -1.45 -22.66 -19.30
N ARG A 250 -0.14 -22.41 -19.19
CA ARG A 250 0.89 -23.32 -19.74
C ARG A 250 0.82 -24.71 -19.14
N ARG A 251 0.73 -24.81 -17.80
CA ARG A 251 0.61 -26.11 -17.12
C ARG A 251 -0.65 -26.87 -17.54
N THR A 252 -1.76 -26.17 -17.75
CA THR A 252 -2.99 -26.80 -18.27
C THR A 252 -2.77 -27.35 -19.68
N ILE A 253 -2.15 -26.58 -20.58
CA ILE A 253 -1.88 -27.04 -21.96
C ILE A 253 -0.86 -28.20 -21.96
N GLU A 254 0.18 -28.15 -21.12
CA GLU A 254 1.13 -29.26 -20.93
C GLU A 254 0.43 -30.52 -20.42
N GLY A 255 -0.52 -30.37 -19.48
CA GLY A 255 -1.36 -31.45 -18.99
C GLY A 255 -2.17 -32.09 -20.11
N LEU A 256 -2.86 -31.28 -20.92
CA LEU A 256 -3.62 -31.75 -22.09
C LEU A 256 -2.72 -32.45 -23.11
N LEU A 257 -1.56 -31.88 -23.43
CA LEU A 257 -0.56 -32.49 -24.33
C LEU A 257 -0.11 -33.86 -23.82
N SER A 258 0.14 -34.00 -22.52
CA SER A 258 0.52 -35.27 -21.91
C SER A 258 -0.60 -36.32 -22.04
N GLU A 259 -1.86 -35.89 -21.88
CA GLU A 259 -3.02 -36.76 -22.03
C GLU A 259 -3.22 -37.21 -23.48
N THR A 260 -3.13 -36.28 -24.44
CA THR A 260 -3.21 -36.59 -25.88
C THR A 260 -2.12 -37.57 -26.31
N ARG A 261 -0.88 -37.39 -25.84
CA ARG A 261 0.23 -38.34 -26.09
C ARG A 261 -0.04 -39.71 -25.49
N ARG A 262 -0.61 -39.77 -24.27
CA ARG A 262 -1.02 -41.04 -23.66
C ARG A 262 -2.09 -41.73 -24.50
N LYS A 263 -3.10 -41.00 -24.98
CA LYS A 263 -4.16 -41.52 -25.85
C LYS A 263 -3.60 -42.07 -27.17
N GLN A 264 -2.69 -41.34 -27.83
CA GLN A 264 -2.01 -41.82 -29.04
C GLN A 264 -1.18 -43.10 -28.77
N SER A 265 -0.47 -43.17 -27.65
CA SER A 265 0.28 -44.37 -27.25
C SER A 265 -0.65 -45.58 -27.05
N GLU A 266 -1.81 -45.35 -26.43
CA GLU A 266 -2.81 -46.40 -26.22
C GLU A 266 -3.39 -46.91 -27.54
N ILE A 267 -3.68 -46.02 -28.50
CA ILE A 267 -4.08 -46.43 -29.85
C ILE A 267 -3.00 -47.30 -30.50
N LYS A 268 -1.72 -46.92 -30.43
CA LYS A 268 -0.62 -47.72 -30.98
C LYS A 268 -0.57 -49.11 -30.35
N ARG A 269 -0.80 -49.20 -29.03
CA ARG A 269 -0.87 -50.47 -28.29
C ARG A 269 -2.02 -51.34 -28.76
N LEU A 270 -3.22 -50.78 -28.92
CA LEU A 270 -4.41 -51.49 -29.40
C LEU A 270 -4.25 -51.99 -30.84
N ARG A 271 -3.67 -51.18 -31.73
CA ARG A 271 -3.40 -51.60 -33.12
C ARG A 271 -2.42 -52.76 -33.17
N LYS A 272 -1.37 -52.74 -32.33
CA LYS A 272 -0.45 -53.88 -32.19
C LYS A 272 -1.19 -55.13 -31.69
N LEU A 273 -2.12 -54.98 -30.76
CA LEU A 273 -2.95 -56.08 -30.27
C LEU A 273 -3.82 -56.70 -31.38
N PHE A 274 -4.45 -55.87 -32.23
CA PHE A 274 -5.22 -56.37 -33.37
C PHE A 274 -4.36 -57.18 -34.34
N ASN A 275 -3.14 -56.74 -34.63
CA ASN A 275 -2.21 -57.52 -35.45
C ASN A 275 -1.87 -58.86 -34.81
N THR A 276 -1.56 -58.89 -33.50
CA THR A 276 -1.29 -60.15 -32.79
C THR A 276 -2.50 -61.09 -32.76
N LEU A 277 -3.73 -60.55 -32.70
CA LEU A 277 -4.95 -61.35 -32.77
C LEU A 277 -5.16 -61.97 -34.16
N LYS A 278 -4.89 -61.22 -35.23
CA LYS A 278 -4.91 -61.75 -36.60
C LYS A 278 -3.88 -62.87 -36.78
N GLU A 279 -2.66 -62.64 -36.30
CA GLU A 279 -1.59 -63.65 -36.32
C GLU A 279 -1.99 -64.91 -35.54
N LEU A 280 -2.49 -64.77 -34.31
CA LEU A 280 -2.94 -65.88 -33.49
C LEU A 280 -4.04 -66.69 -34.18
N ARG A 281 -5.01 -66.02 -34.81
CA ARG A 281 -6.08 -66.68 -35.55
C ARG A 281 -5.55 -67.42 -36.78
N SER A 282 -4.64 -66.81 -37.54
CA SER A 282 -3.98 -67.46 -38.68
C SER A 282 -3.15 -68.69 -38.27
N LEU A 283 -2.51 -68.66 -37.10
CA LEU A 283 -1.74 -69.78 -36.55
C LEU A 283 -2.67 -70.91 -36.13
N ARG A 284 -3.81 -70.59 -35.50
CA ARG A 284 -4.84 -71.58 -35.16
C ARG A 284 -5.43 -72.24 -36.42
N ALA A 285 -5.73 -71.46 -37.45
CA ALA A 285 -6.21 -72.00 -38.73
C ALA A 285 -5.20 -72.98 -39.35
N ARG A 286 -3.93 -72.57 -39.51
CA ARG A 286 -2.84 -73.44 -40.00
C ARG A 286 -2.64 -74.69 -39.15
N SER A 287 -2.72 -74.56 -37.82
CA SER A 287 -2.60 -75.71 -36.92
C SER A 287 -3.75 -76.70 -37.07
N LEU A 288 -4.97 -76.24 -37.31
CA LEU A 288 -6.13 -77.11 -37.50
C LEU A 288 -6.08 -77.82 -38.86
N GLU A 289 -5.68 -77.11 -39.91
CA GLU A 289 -5.42 -77.67 -41.25
C GLU A 289 -4.40 -78.81 -41.17
N SER A 290 -3.27 -78.60 -40.46
CA SER A 290 -2.23 -79.63 -40.30
C SER A 290 -2.69 -80.90 -39.56
N ARG A 291 -3.77 -80.81 -38.78
CA ARG A 291 -4.33 -81.91 -37.98
C ARG A 291 -5.54 -82.59 -38.65
N CYS A 292 -5.92 -82.18 -39.86
CA CYS A 292 -7.12 -82.65 -40.56
C CYS A 292 -8.40 -82.58 -39.71
N ALA A 293 -8.48 -81.64 -38.77
CA ALA A 293 -9.67 -81.43 -37.95
C ALA A 293 -10.75 -80.70 -38.78
N LEU A 294 -12.03 -81.09 -38.63
CA LEU A 294 -13.16 -80.43 -39.30
C LEU A 294 -13.14 -78.91 -39.04
N PHE A 295 -13.22 -78.15 -40.14
CA PHE A 295 -12.77 -76.78 -40.26
C PHE A 295 -13.60 -75.75 -39.47
N SER A 296 -12.92 -74.72 -38.95
CA SER A 296 -13.51 -73.38 -38.83
C SER A 296 -13.74 -72.87 -40.25
N GLN A 297 -14.97 -72.47 -40.60
CA GLN A 297 -15.27 -71.97 -41.94
C GLN A 297 -14.36 -70.76 -42.28
N GLN A 298 -13.80 -70.76 -43.49
CA GLN A 298 -13.00 -69.64 -44.01
C GLN A 298 -13.75 -68.31 -43.85
N GLU A 299 -15.07 -68.33 -44.07
CA GLU A 299 -15.99 -67.21 -43.87
C GLU A 299 -15.93 -66.60 -42.45
N ASP A 300 -15.77 -67.43 -41.40
CA ASP A 300 -15.66 -66.94 -40.02
C ASP A 300 -14.30 -66.24 -39.77
N THR A 301 -13.23 -66.70 -40.43
CA THR A 301 -11.92 -66.03 -40.38
C THR A 301 -11.94 -64.71 -41.13
N ASP A 302 -12.60 -64.67 -42.29
CA ASP A 302 -12.77 -63.45 -43.08
C ASP A 302 -13.65 -62.43 -42.35
N HIS A 303 -14.74 -62.88 -41.72
CA HIS A 303 -15.58 -62.03 -40.87
C HIS A 303 -14.79 -61.44 -39.70
N PHE A 304 -13.97 -62.25 -39.01
CA PHE A 304 -13.13 -61.77 -37.92
C PHE A 304 -12.11 -60.73 -38.37
N ASN A 305 -11.42 -60.99 -39.49
CA ASN A 305 -10.45 -60.06 -40.04
C ASN A 305 -11.12 -58.75 -40.45
N ASN A 306 -12.26 -58.82 -41.15
CA ASN A 306 -13.06 -57.66 -41.51
C ASN A 306 -13.49 -56.85 -40.28
N THR A 307 -13.90 -57.50 -39.20
CA THR A 307 -14.26 -56.82 -37.94
C THR A 307 -13.06 -56.08 -37.34
N LEU A 308 -11.89 -56.73 -37.30
CA LEU A 308 -10.66 -56.09 -36.83
C LEU A 308 -10.21 -54.93 -37.75
N ASP A 309 -10.42 -55.04 -39.06
CA ASP A 309 -10.12 -53.96 -40.01
C ASP A 309 -11.05 -52.76 -39.85
N GLN A 310 -12.34 -53.00 -39.58
CA GLN A 310 -13.27 -51.92 -39.22
C GLN A 310 -12.83 -51.21 -37.93
N LEU A 311 -12.45 -51.97 -36.90
CA LEU A 311 -11.95 -51.40 -35.65
C LEU A 311 -10.61 -50.65 -35.84
N ASP A 312 -9.68 -51.17 -36.66
CA ASP A 312 -8.43 -50.46 -36.99
C ASP A 312 -8.71 -49.15 -37.74
N SER A 313 -9.72 -49.12 -38.61
CA SER A 313 -10.17 -47.90 -39.30
C SER A 313 -10.66 -46.83 -38.31
N VAL A 314 -11.49 -47.22 -37.33
CA VAL A 314 -11.94 -46.32 -36.26
C VAL A 314 -10.75 -45.79 -35.45
N LEU A 315 -9.79 -46.65 -35.10
CA LEU A 315 -8.58 -46.25 -34.38
C LEU A 315 -7.69 -45.31 -35.20
N LYS A 316 -7.58 -45.49 -36.52
CA LYS A 316 -6.86 -44.58 -37.42
C LYS A 316 -7.51 -43.20 -37.44
N SER A 317 -8.83 -43.14 -37.56
CA SER A 317 -9.58 -41.88 -37.48
C SER A 317 -9.32 -41.17 -36.15
N LYS A 318 -9.40 -41.89 -35.02
CA LYS A 318 -9.09 -41.33 -33.69
C LYS A 318 -7.64 -40.90 -33.53
N SER A 319 -6.70 -41.62 -34.14
CA SER A 319 -5.28 -41.22 -34.16
C SER A 319 -5.09 -39.89 -34.88
N ALA A 320 -5.76 -39.69 -36.02
CA ALA A 320 -5.69 -38.44 -36.76
C ALA A 320 -6.28 -37.26 -35.98
N GLU A 321 -7.43 -37.46 -35.30
CA GLU A 321 -8.02 -36.46 -34.41
C GLU A 321 -7.04 -36.04 -33.30
N TYR A 322 -6.36 -37.00 -32.65
CA TYR A 322 -5.38 -36.70 -31.60
C TYR A 322 -4.09 -36.07 -32.13
N GLU A 323 -3.69 -36.34 -33.38
CA GLU A 323 -2.57 -35.64 -34.02
C GLU A 323 -2.90 -34.18 -34.33
N GLU A 324 -4.13 -33.91 -34.76
CA GLU A 324 -4.63 -32.55 -34.97
C GLU A 324 -4.75 -31.78 -33.64
N GLU A 325 -5.30 -32.42 -32.60
CA GLU A 325 -5.36 -31.88 -31.25
C GLU A 325 -3.96 -31.53 -30.73
N GLU A 326 -2.98 -32.43 -30.88
CA GLU A 326 -1.59 -32.16 -30.46
C GLU A 326 -0.98 -30.97 -31.20
N LYS A 327 -1.22 -30.83 -32.51
CA LYS A 327 -0.76 -29.68 -33.30
C LYS A 327 -1.39 -28.38 -32.82
N SER A 328 -2.70 -28.39 -32.56
CA SER A 328 -3.44 -27.23 -32.05
C SER A 328 -2.96 -26.80 -30.67
N LEU A 329 -2.75 -27.75 -29.75
CA LEU A 329 -2.23 -27.49 -28.41
C LEU A 329 -0.79 -26.94 -28.46
N LYS A 330 0.07 -27.47 -29.34
CA LYS A 330 1.43 -26.93 -29.56
C LYS A 330 1.42 -25.50 -30.08
N LEU A 331 0.56 -25.19 -31.05
CA LEU A 331 0.41 -23.82 -31.57
C LEU A 331 -0.03 -22.86 -30.46
N THR A 332 -0.98 -23.30 -29.62
CA THR A 332 -1.46 -22.52 -28.47
C THR A 332 -0.34 -22.22 -27.47
N MET A 333 0.66 -23.10 -27.32
CA MET A 333 1.84 -22.83 -26.50
C MET A 333 2.85 -21.88 -27.14
N THR A 334 3.08 -21.99 -28.45
CA THR A 334 4.04 -21.13 -29.19
C THR A 334 3.54 -19.71 -29.34
N ASP A 335 2.23 -19.50 -29.42
CA ASP A 335 1.61 -18.18 -29.57
C ASP A 335 1.47 -17.41 -28.24
N GLN A 336 1.78 -18.03 -27.10
CA GLN A 336 1.78 -17.30 -25.84
C GLN A 336 2.93 -16.27 -25.79
N PRO A 337 2.66 -14.99 -25.44
CA PRO A 337 3.61 -13.87 -25.55
C PRO A 337 4.83 -13.92 -24.61
N GLY A 338 5.12 -15.07 -23.97
CA GLY A 338 6.29 -15.28 -23.12
C GLY A 338 7.28 -16.35 -23.62
N THR A 339 7.00 -17.04 -24.74
CA THR A 339 7.87 -18.15 -25.23
C THR A 339 8.95 -17.63 -26.18
N LYS A 340 8.67 -16.56 -26.94
CA LYS A 340 9.63 -15.95 -27.90
C LYS A 340 10.83 -15.29 -27.23
N SER A 341 10.76 -14.99 -25.93
CA SER A 341 11.84 -14.30 -25.20
C SER A 341 12.87 -15.25 -24.58
N GLN A 342 12.56 -16.55 -24.42
CA GLN A 342 13.47 -17.52 -23.82
C GLN A 342 14.33 -18.26 -24.84
N GLU A 343 13.90 -18.38 -26.09
CA GLU A 343 14.71 -18.99 -27.18
C GLU A 343 15.75 -18.03 -27.77
N ALA A 344 15.68 -16.73 -27.48
CA ALA A 344 16.63 -15.73 -27.97
C ALA A 344 17.87 -15.53 -27.05
N ILE A 345 18.03 -16.36 -26.00
CA ILE A 345 19.14 -16.27 -25.03
C ILE A 345 20.01 -17.56 -25.03
N GLN A 346 19.77 -18.52 -25.93
CA GLN A 346 20.69 -19.65 -26.13
C GLN A 346 21.74 -19.35 -27.20
#